data_AF-A0A349LVJ3-F1
#
_entry.id   AF-A0A349LVJ3-F1
#
_cell.length_a   1.000
_cell.length_b   1.000
_cell.length_c   1.000
_cell.angle_alpha   90.00
_cell.angle_beta   90.00
_cell.angle_gamma   90.00
#
_symmetry.space_group_name_H-M   'P 1'
#
loop_
_entity.id
_entity.type
_entity.pdbx_description
1 polymer ?
#
loop_
_entity_poly.entity_id
_entity_poly.type
_entity_poly.pdbx_seq_one_letter_code
_entity_poly.pdbx_strand_id
1 'polypeptide(L)'
;TSGDTSAKTHRLQHIAVYDKSFSINQSFSFCASDLMKKLSKLCLALSFSLFLTPAHADSPITSTEISSAYADVAIVQVAKGTAGLLNDQLMQYLVDEKNPIDVKMAIINELNWTPDGKNNTKTFVDYLKKNTRYNSEDAIIKQAPADILLAIAYINASENRHDAKGAMAFAEVALAKNNKSYTVQLVSGIIKAQVMFDVSWCDAFRATDDVRQNAANLTMDMRAEASDNVFQYMDLYQRYCK
;
A
#
# COMPACT_ATOMS: atom_id res chain seq x y z
N THR A 1 51.10 -14.38 -94.85
CA THR A 1 50.19 -15.47 -94.42
C THR A 1 50.60 -15.91 -93.02
N SER A 2 49.60 -16.19 -92.17
CA SER A 2 49.64 -16.59 -90.74
C SER A 2 50.25 -15.57 -89.76
N GLY A 3 49.66 -15.21 -88.63
CA GLY A 3 48.43 -15.66 -87.96
C GLY A 3 48.52 -15.21 -86.50
N ASP A 4 47.58 -14.38 -86.03
CA ASP A 4 47.59 -13.84 -84.67
C ASP A 4 46.59 -14.60 -83.78
N THR A 5 47.12 -15.53 -83.00
CA THR A 5 46.46 -16.19 -81.88
C THR A 5 46.61 -15.34 -80.62
N SER A 6 45.68 -14.40 -80.40
CA SER A 6 45.53 -13.72 -79.11
C SER A 6 44.07 -13.37 -78.80
N ALA A 7 43.16 -14.32 -79.02
CA ALA A 7 41.71 -14.13 -78.82
C ALA A 7 41.11 -15.00 -77.70
N LYS A 8 41.90 -15.54 -76.77
CA LYS A 8 41.38 -16.47 -75.74
C LYS A 8 41.63 -16.12 -74.27
N THR A 9 42.34 -15.04 -73.94
CA THR A 9 42.68 -14.75 -72.54
C THR A 9 41.88 -13.61 -71.90
N HIS A 10 41.13 -12.82 -72.68
CA HIS A 10 40.37 -11.67 -72.13
C HIS A 10 38.91 -11.95 -71.75
N ARG A 11 38.37 -13.15 -72.01
CA ARG A 11 36.95 -13.46 -71.76
C ARG A 11 36.63 -14.24 -70.49
N LEU A 12 37.64 -14.62 -69.70
CA LEU A 12 37.44 -15.37 -68.45
C LEU A 12 37.55 -14.51 -67.19
N GLN A 13 38.09 -13.29 -67.26
CA GLN A 13 38.20 -12.41 -66.09
C GLN A 13 36.94 -11.57 -65.82
N HIS A 14 36.07 -11.36 -66.81
CA HIS A 14 34.86 -10.54 -66.63
C HIS A 14 33.68 -11.27 -65.98
N ILE A 15 33.62 -12.61 -66.03
CA ILE A 15 32.49 -13.38 -65.48
C ILE A 15 32.68 -13.61 -63.96
N ALA A 16 33.92 -13.76 -63.48
CA ALA A 16 34.20 -14.02 -62.07
C ALA A 16 33.94 -12.83 -61.12
N VAL A 17 33.91 -11.60 -61.64
CA VAL A 17 33.71 -10.38 -60.84
C VAL A 17 32.22 -10.10 -60.58
N TYR A 18 31.35 -10.44 -61.54
CA TYR A 18 29.90 -10.28 -61.39
C TYR A 18 29.28 -11.29 -60.40
N ASP A 19 29.80 -12.51 -60.34
CA ASP A 19 29.27 -13.56 -59.46
C ASP A 19 29.58 -13.27 -57.97
N LYS A 20 30.77 -12.76 -57.68
CA LYS A 20 31.15 -12.33 -56.32
C LYS A 20 30.33 -11.14 -55.83
N SER A 21 30.06 -10.15 -56.68
CA SER A 21 29.31 -8.95 -56.28
C SER A 21 27.82 -9.24 -56.07
N PHE A 22 27.23 -10.18 -56.82
CA PHE A 22 25.86 -10.64 -56.59
C PHE A 22 25.71 -11.45 -55.29
N SER A 23 26.65 -12.37 -55.01
CA SER A 23 26.67 -13.18 -53.79
C SER A 23 26.86 -12.34 -52.51
N ILE A 24 27.69 -11.28 -52.58
CA ILE A 24 27.90 -10.34 -51.47
C ILE A 24 26.59 -9.56 -51.18
N ASN A 25 25.92 -9.04 -52.19
CA ASN A 25 24.67 -8.27 -52.00
C ASN A 25 23.52 -9.13 -51.43
N GLN A 26 23.40 -10.40 -51.85
CA GLN A 26 22.40 -11.32 -51.30
C GLN A 26 22.70 -11.66 -49.83
N SER A 27 23.97 -11.87 -49.50
CA SER A 27 24.43 -12.16 -48.13
C SER A 27 24.21 -10.97 -47.18
N PHE A 28 24.42 -9.73 -47.65
CA PHE A 28 24.13 -8.52 -46.88
C PHE A 28 22.63 -8.30 -46.67
N SER A 29 21.79 -8.55 -47.68
CA SER A 29 20.33 -8.43 -47.58
C SER A 29 19.72 -9.46 -46.61
N PHE A 30 20.20 -10.71 -46.66
CA PHE A 30 19.78 -11.76 -45.72
C PHE A 30 20.16 -11.42 -44.27
N CYS A 31 21.41 -10.99 -44.07
CA CYS A 31 21.94 -10.60 -42.75
C CYS A 31 21.19 -9.39 -42.16
N ALA A 32 20.88 -8.37 -42.98
CA ALA A 32 20.09 -7.21 -42.55
C ALA A 32 18.65 -7.59 -42.18
N SER A 33 18.01 -8.52 -42.90
CA SER A 33 16.64 -8.96 -42.62
C SER A 33 16.52 -9.74 -41.30
N ASP A 34 17.50 -10.60 -40.99
CA ASP A 34 17.55 -11.34 -39.73
C ASP A 34 17.97 -10.45 -38.57
N LEU A 35 18.87 -9.50 -38.80
CA LEU A 35 19.23 -8.48 -37.80
C LEU A 35 18.03 -7.59 -37.45
N MET A 36 17.26 -7.14 -38.45
CA MET A 36 16.03 -6.36 -38.24
C MET A 36 14.93 -7.17 -37.54
N LYS A 37 14.77 -8.47 -37.84
CA LYS A 37 13.83 -9.35 -37.11
C LYS A 37 14.27 -9.58 -35.66
N LYS A 38 15.58 -9.74 -35.41
CA LYS A 38 16.13 -9.85 -34.05
C LYS A 38 15.99 -8.55 -33.26
N LEU A 39 16.26 -7.40 -33.89
CA LEU A 39 16.06 -6.07 -33.31
C LEU A 39 14.57 -5.78 -33.04
N SER A 40 13.67 -6.17 -33.95
CA SER A 40 12.22 -6.06 -33.75
C SER A 40 11.72 -6.91 -32.58
N LYS A 41 12.18 -8.17 -32.47
CA LYS A 41 11.88 -9.04 -31.32
C LYS A 41 12.46 -8.49 -30.02
N LEU A 42 13.64 -7.88 -30.07
CA LEU A 42 14.28 -7.23 -28.92
C LEU A 42 13.52 -5.98 -28.48
N CYS A 43 13.08 -5.13 -29.42
CA CYS A 43 12.22 -3.97 -29.12
C CYS A 43 10.86 -4.39 -28.55
N LEU A 44 10.27 -5.48 -29.05
CA LEU A 44 9.01 -6.02 -28.52
C LEU A 44 9.20 -6.55 -27.07
N ALA A 45 10.31 -7.25 -26.81
CA ALA A 45 10.66 -7.73 -25.47
C ALA A 45 10.94 -6.58 -24.48
N LEU A 46 11.66 -5.53 -24.92
CA LEU A 46 11.91 -4.33 -24.10
C LEU A 46 10.64 -3.51 -23.83
N SER A 47 9.69 -3.49 -24.77
CA SER A 47 8.41 -2.80 -24.59
C SER A 47 7.49 -3.50 -23.57
N PHE A 48 7.63 -4.81 -23.38
CA PHE A 48 6.88 -5.58 -22.39
C PHE A 48 7.43 -5.43 -20.97
N SER A 49 8.72 -5.09 -20.83
CA SER A 49 9.37 -4.90 -19.52
C SER A 49 9.13 -3.53 -18.88
N LEU A 50 8.60 -2.54 -19.60
CA LEU A 50 8.44 -1.16 -19.12
C LEU A 50 7.15 -0.89 -18.31
N PHE A 51 6.32 -1.90 -18.06
CA PHE A 51 5.05 -1.75 -17.33
C PHE A 51 5.03 -2.43 -15.95
N LEU A 52 6.20 -2.73 -15.37
CA LEU A 52 6.29 -3.09 -13.96
C LEU A 52 6.32 -1.81 -13.11
N THR A 53 5.21 -1.05 -13.09
CA THR A 53 4.99 -0.18 -11.93
C THR A 53 4.90 -1.10 -10.72
N PRO A 54 5.59 -0.81 -9.60
CA PRO A 54 5.25 -1.49 -8.35
C PRO A 54 3.76 -1.24 -8.13
N ALA A 55 2.94 -2.29 -8.28
CA ALA A 55 1.62 -2.26 -7.68
C ALA A 55 1.92 -2.07 -6.20
N HIS A 56 1.66 -0.87 -5.69
CA HIS A 56 1.58 -0.68 -4.26
C HIS A 56 0.49 -1.65 -3.82
N ALA A 57 0.92 -2.80 -3.31
CA ALA A 57 0.00 -3.71 -2.68
C ALA A 57 -0.67 -2.88 -1.58
N ASP A 58 -1.99 -2.87 -1.66
CA ASP A 58 -2.88 -2.52 -0.56
C ASP A 58 -2.23 -2.94 0.77
N SER A 59 -2.12 -2.02 1.73
CA SER A 59 -1.47 -2.28 3.02
C SER A 59 -2.53 -2.52 4.10
N PRO A 60 -2.23 -3.19 5.22
CA PRO A 60 -3.22 -3.47 6.27
C PRO A 60 -4.09 -2.27 6.65
N ILE A 61 -3.50 -1.08 6.82
CA ILE A 61 -4.26 0.12 7.22
C ILE A 61 -5.20 0.67 6.14
N THR A 62 -4.83 0.58 4.86
CA THR A 62 -5.60 1.17 3.76
C THR A 62 -6.61 0.22 3.16
N SER A 63 -6.68 -1.02 3.65
CA SER A 63 -7.35 -2.13 2.94
C SER A 63 -8.26 -2.94 3.84
N THR A 64 -8.26 -2.64 5.13
CA THR A 64 -9.29 -3.08 6.07
C THR A 64 -10.41 -2.04 6.11
N GLU A 65 -11.54 -2.33 5.46
CA GLU A 65 -12.73 -1.47 5.38
C GLU A 65 -13.57 -1.52 6.67
N ILE A 66 -13.12 -0.88 7.74
CA ILE A 66 -13.91 -0.76 8.98
C ILE A 66 -15.10 0.16 8.78
N SER A 67 -14.93 1.28 8.07
CA SER A 67 -15.95 2.34 7.97
C SER A 67 -17.20 1.93 7.19
N SER A 68 -17.09 0.94 6.28
CA SER A 68 -18.22 0.47 5.48
C SER A 68 -19.34 -0.12 6.35
N ALA A 69 -18.98 -0.83 7.43
CA ALA A 69 -19.91 -1.36 8.41
C ALA A 69 -20.64 -0.29 9.24
N TYR A 70 -20.30 0.99 9.09
CA TYR A 70 -20.91 2.14 9.76
C TYR A 70 -21.45 3.18 8.77
N ALA A 71 -21.74 2.79 7.53
CA ALA A 71 -22.29 3.69 6.52
C ALA A 71 -23.64 4.32 6.92
N ASP A 72 -24.39 3.70 7.83
CA ASP A 72 -25.62 4.23 8.42
C ASP A 72 -25.38 5.32 9.49
N VAL A 73 -24.15 5.51 9.95
CA VAL A 73 -23.83 6.45 11.03
C VAL A 73 -23.52 7.85 10.48
N ALA A 74 -24.32 8.84 10.89
CA ALA A 74 -24.25 10.20 10.34
C ALA A 74 -22.86 10.86 10.43
N ILE A 75 -22.14 10.68 11.54
CA ILE A 75 -20.80 11.27 11.68
C ILE A 75 -19.76 10.62 10.76
N VAL A 76 -19.93 9.35 10.39
CA VAL A 76 -19.07 8.66 9.42
C VAL A 76 -19.35 9.21 8.01
N GLN A 77 -20.60 9.54 7.69
CA GLN A 77 -20.93 10.25 6.44
C GLN A 77 -20.34 11.66 6.39
N VAL A 78 -20.21 12.35 7.53
CA VAL A 78 -19.46 13.62 7.58
C VAL A 78 -18.01 13.39 7.20
N ALA A 79 -17.35 12.36 7.77
CA ALA A 79 -15.95 12.03 7.46
C ALA A 79 -15.74 11.74 5.97
N LYS A 80 -16.65 10.99 5.34
CA LYS A 80 -16.64 10.72 3.89
C LYS A 80 -16.62 11.98 3.05
N GLY A 81 -17.30 13.03 3.51
CA GLY A 81 -17.41 14.33 2.83
C GLY A 81 -16.20 15.26 3.00
N THR A 82 -15.18 14.92 3.78
CA THR A 82 -14.08 15.87 4.10
C THR A 82 -12.84 15.75 3.22
N ALA A 83 -12.87 14.91 2.18
CA ALA A 83 -11.68 14.56 1.40
C ALA A 83 -10.51 14.07 2.29
N GLY A 84 -10.85 13.37 3.38
CA GLY A 84 -9.91 12.79 4.33
C GLY A 84 -9.30 13.75 5.33
N LEU A 85 -9.79 14.98 5.45
CA LEU A 85 -9.31 15.95 6.45
C LEU A 85 -10.16 15.89 7.72
N LEU A 86 -9.50 16.03 8.88
CA LEU A 86 -10.20 16.29 10.13
C LEU A 86 -10.77 17.72 10.13
N ASN A 87 -12.02 17.85 10.53
CA ASN A 87 -12.65 19.12 10.84
C ASN A 87 -13.07 19.17 12.33
N ASP A 88 -13.53 20.34 12.79
CA ASP A 88 -13.90 20.55 14.18
C ASP A 88 -14.99 19.58 14.67
N GLN A 89 -15.98 19.27 13.83
CA GLN A 89 -17.07 18.36 14.19
C GLN A 89 -16.55 16.93 14.43
N LEU A 90 -15.68 16.43 13.55
CA LEU A 90 -15.06 15.11 13.70
C LEU A 90 -14.18 15.08 14.95
N MET A 91 -13.36 16.10 15.17
CA MET A 91 -12.49 16.16 16.35
C MET A 91 -13.30 16.26 17.66
N GLN A 92 -14.39 17.03 17.68
CA GLN A 92 -15.34 17.06 18.80
C GLN A 92 -15.92 15.68 19.09
N TYR A 93 -16.32 14.94 18.04
CA TYR A 93 -16.83 13.58 18.20
C TYR A 93 -15.78 12.62 18.77
N LEU A 94 -14.54 12.71 18.27
CA LEU A 94 -13.43 11.85 18.72
C LEU A 94 -13.07 12.05 20.20
N VAL A 95 -13.19 13.28 20.74
CA VAL A 95 -12.81 13.57 22.14
C VAL A 95 -13.92 13.35 23.17
N ASP A 96 -15.18 13.26 22.76
CA ASP A 96 -16.29 13.03 23.68
C ASP A 96 -16.29 11.56 24.16
N GLU A 97 -16.11 11.36 25.46
CA GLU A 97 -16.05 10.05 26.12
C GLU A 97 -17.34 9.24 26.02
N LYS A 98 -18.48 9.89 25.70
CA LYS A 98 -19.77 9.22 25.54
C LYS A 98 -19.92 8.55 24.18
N ASN A 99 -19.11 8.94 23.21
CA ASN A 99 -19.16 8.37 21.87
C ASN A 99 -18.46 7.01 21.83
N PRO A 100 -19.04 6.02 21.13
CA PRO A 100 -18.52 4.66 21.12
C PRO A 100 -17.19 4.57 20.35
N ILE A 101 -16.27 3.74 20.85
CA ILE A 101 -14.88 3.67 20.38
C ILE A 101 -14.83 3.18 18.92
N ASP A 102 -15.68 2.21 18.57
CA ASP A 102 -15.76 1.66 17.21
C ASP A 102 -16.15 2.71 16.16
N VAL A 103 -17.12 3.58 16.46
CA VAL A 103 -17.49 4.69 15.57
C VAL A 103 -16.35 5.71 15.45
N LYS A 104 -15.61 5.98 16.54
CA LYS A 104 -14.41 6.82 16.46
C LYS A 104 -13.37 6.25 15.50
N MET A 105 -13.15 4.93 15.54
CA MET A 105 -12.21 4.26 14.63
C MET A 105 -12.75 4.18 13.20
N ALA A 106 -14.05 4.03 13.02
CA ALA A 106 -14.70 4.08 11.70
C ALA A 106 -14.56 5.45 11.04
N ILE A 107 -14.68 6.56 11.79
CA ILE A 107 -14.39 7.91 11.30
C ILE A 107 -12.96 7.97 10.74
N ILE A 108 -11.99 7.48 11.50
CA ILE A 108 -10.57 7.56 11.09
C ILE A 108 -10.31 6.68 9.86
N ASN A 109 -10.85 5.45 9.84
CA ASN A 109 -10.75 4.57 8.69
C ASN A 109 -11.32 5.20 7.42
N GLU A 110 -12.45 5.91 7.52
CA GLU A 110 -13.04 6.63 6.38
C GLU A 110 -12.10 7.72 5.83
N LEU A 111 -11.33 8.39 6.68
CA LEU A 111 -10.38 9.43 6.26
C LEU A 111 -9.14 8.86 5.54
N ASN A 112 -8.86 7.56 5.69
CA ASN A 112 -7.65 6.90 5.21
C ASN A 112 -7.65 6.62 3.70
N TRP A 113 -8.82 6.62 3.05
CA TRP A 113 -8.96 6.29 1.62
C TRP A 113 -8.43 7.36 0.65
N THR A 114 -7.99 8.50 1.16
CA THR A 114 -7.48 9.60 0.34
C THR A 114 -5.95 9.74 0.49
N PRO A 115 -5.19 10.01 -0.60
CA PRO A 115 -3.73 9.88 -0.64
C PRO A 115 -2.96 10.72 0.39
N ASP A 116 -1.68 10.35 0.55
CA ASP A 116 -0.69 10.89 1.49
C ASP A 116 -0.57 12.43 1.51
N GLY A 117 0.04 12.95 2.58
CA GLY A 117 0.41 14.36 2.72
C GLY A 117 -0.54 15.18 3.61
N LYS A 118 -1.43 14.51 4.35
CA LYS A 118 -2.27 15.15 5.36
C LYS A 118 -1.49 15.37 6.67
N ASN A 119 -2.02 16.27 7.49
CA ASN A 119 -1.45 16.63 8.79
C ASN A 119 -2.49 16.48 9.92
N ASN A 120 -3.43 15.55 9.75
CA ASN A 120 -4.48 15.21 10.70
C ASN A 120 -3.90 14.81 12.06
N THR A 121 -2.76 14.10 12.12
CA THR A 121 -2.14 13.78 13.42
C THR A 121 -1.81 15.06 14.18
N LYS A 122 -1.11 16.01 13.54
CA LYS A 122 -0.79 17.29 14.15
C LYS A 122 -2.04 18.10 14.46
N THR A 123 -2.99 18.18 13.53
CA THR A 123 -4.27 18.88 13.71
C THR A 123 -5.01 18.36 14.95
N PHE A 124 -5.09 17.04 15.11
CA PHE A 124 -5.76 16.44 16.25
C PHE A 124 -5.01 16.65 17.57
N VAL A 125 -3.67 16.51 17.57
CA VAL A 125 -2.84 16.79 18.75
C VAL A 125 -2.94 18.27 19.17
N ASP A 126 -2.91 19.20 18.22
CA ASP A 126 -3.08 20.63 18.49
C ASP A 126 -4.50 20.92 19.03
N TYR A 127 -5.52 20.27 18.47
CA TYR A 127 -6.89 20.37 18.97
C TYR A 127 -7.00 19.90 20.42
N LEU A 128 -6.39 18.75 20.77
CA LEU A 128 -6.36 18.24 22.14
C LEU A 128 -5.68 19.24 23.09
N LYS A 129 -4.50 19.77 22.70
CA LYS A 129 -3.75 20.75 23.49
C LYS A 129 -4.54 22.03 23.76
N LYS A 130 -5.35 22.48 22.79
CA LYS A 130 -6.11 23.73 22.87
C LYS A 130 -7.47 23.59 23.55
N ASN A 131 -8.17 22.47 23.35
CA ASN A 131 -9.60 22.33 23.69
C ASN A 131 -9.88 21.32 24.80
N THR A 132 -8.87 20.67 25.36
CA THR A 132 -9.02 19.71 26.46
C THR A 132 -8.06 20.03 27.60
N ARG A 133 -8.06 19.19 28.65
CA ARG A 133 -7.11 19.31 29.75
C ARG A 133 -5.67 18.91 29.39
N TYR A 134 -5.42 18.32 28.21
CA TYR A 134 -4.12 17.76 27.83
C TYR A 134 -3.22 18.80 27.15
N ASN A 135 -2.65 19.71 27.92
CA ASN A 135 -1.90 20.86 27.40
C ASN A 135 -0.51 20.57 26.77
N SER A 136 -0.07 19.31 26.72
CA SER A 136 1.20 18.88 26.12
C SER A 136 1.11 17.44 25.61
N GLU A 137 2.05 17.01 24.77
CA GLU A 137 2.13 15.61 24.33
C GLU A 137 2.35 14.65 25.50
N ASP A 138 3.20 15.05 26.45
CA ASP A 138 3.40 14.35 27.71
C ASP A 138 2.09 14.16 28.49
N ALA A 139 1.26 15.21 28.56
CA ALA A 139 -0.04 15.13 29.21
C ALA A 139 -1.00 14.21 28.45
N ILE A 140 -1.01 14.26 27.11
CA ILE A 140 -1.79 13.35 26.26
C ILE A 140 -1.39 11.90 26.54
N ILE A 141 -0.11 11.55 26.39
CA ILE A 141 0.39 10.18 26.57
C ILE A 141 0.06 9.65 27.97
N LYS A 142 0.29 10.45 29.02
CA LYS A 142 0.09 10.01 30.41
C LYS A 142 -1.39 9.94 30.80
N GLN A 143 -2.21 10.90 30.36
CA GLN A 143 -3.52 11.16 30.95
C GLN A 143 -4.71 10.95 30.01
N ALA A 144 -4.51 10.90 28.70
CA ALA A 144 -5.61 10.66 27.77
C ALA A 144 -6.17 9.23 27.94
N PRO A 145 -7.48 9.05 27.73
CA PRO A 145 -8.10 7.73 27.68
C PRO A 145 -7.60 6.93 26.47
N ALA A 146 -7.84 5.61 26.51
CA ALA A 146 -7.35 4.67 25.51
C ALA A 146 -7.84 4.98 24.09
N ASP A 147 -9.09 5.41 23.94
CA ASP A 147 -9.72 5.73 22.66
C ASP A 147 -9.10 6.95 21.97
N ILE A 148 -8.74 8.00 22.72
CA ILE A 148 -8.01 9.17 22.19
C ILE A 148 -6.61 8.76 21.73
N LEU A 149 -5.90 7.94 22.51
CA LEU A 149 -4.56 7.47 22.16
C LEU A 149 -4.61 6.55 20.94
N LEU A 150 -5.60 5.66 20.87
CA LEU A 150 -5.85 4.82 19.71
C LEU A 150 -6.18 5.66 18.46
N ALA A 151 -6.96 6.73 18.61
CA ALA A 151 -7.26 7.65 17.52
C ALA A 151 -5.98 8.31 16.98
N ILE A 152 -5.11 8.82 17.84
CA ILE A 152 -3.81 9.38 17.45
C ILE A 152 -2.97 8.32 16.73
N ALA A 153 -2.89 7.11 17.29
CA ALA A 153 -2.16 6.01 16.69
C ALA A 153 -2.67 5.69 15.28
N TYR A 154 -3.98 5.57 15.11
CA TYR A 154 -4.56 5.15 13.84
C TYR A 154 -4.45 6.23 12.76
N ILE A 155 -4.63 7.50 13.11
CA ILE A 155 -4.38 8.62 12.19
C ILE A 155 -2.90 8.65 11.79
N ASN A 156 -1.98 8.55 12.76
CA ASN A 156 -0.54 8.59 12.50
C ASN A 156 -0.07 7.45 11.61
N ALA A 157 -0.57 6.23 11.85
CA ALA A 157 -0.20 5.06 11.08
C ALA A 157 -0.68 5.15 9.62
N SER A 158 -1.77 5.89 9.38
CA SER A 158 -2.33 6.13 8.05
C SER A 158 -1.53 7.19 7.28
N GLU A 159 -1.07 8.24 7.96
CA GLU A 159 -0.21 9.27 7.38
C GLU A 159 1.23 8.78 7.14
N ASN A 160 1.73 7.90 8.02
CA ASN A 160 3.09 7.34 7.97
C ASN A 160 3.07 5.85 7.62
N ARG A 161 2.25 5.44 6.64
CA ARG A 161 2.06 4.02 6.28
C ARG A 161 3.33 3.25 5.90
N HIS A 162 4.39 3.97 5.52
CA HIS A 162 5.73 3.39 5.26
C HIS A 162 6.62 3.25 6.50
N ASP A 163 6.27 3.90 7.62
CA ASP A 163 6.95 3.80 8.92
C ASP A 163 5.97 4.01 10.08
N ALA A 164 5.17 2.99 10.37
CA ALA A 164 4.13 3.04 11.41
C ALA A 164 4.67 2.84 12.84
N LYS A 165 6.00 2.84 13.06
CA LYS A 165 6.58 2.61 14.40
C LYS A 165 6.18 3.69 15.40
N GLY A 166 6.14 4.94 14.96
CA GLY A 166 5.69 6.07 15.79
C GLY A 166 4.24 5.92 16.25
N ALA A 167 3.38 5.38 15.38
CA ALA A 167 2.00 5.08 15.72
C ALA A 167 1.87 3.95 16.75
N MET A 168 2.72 2.92 16.66
CA MET A 168 2.68 1.79 17.58
C MET A 168 2.89 2.22 19.03
N ALA A 169 3.74 3.23 19.29
CA ALA A 169 3.95 3.74 20.65
C ALA A 169 2.65 4.26 21.31
N PHE A 170 1.78 4.92 20.55
CA PHE A 170 0.47 5.36 21.06
C PHE A 170 -0.50 4.17 21.23
N ALA A 171 -0.49 3.21 20.30
CA ALA A 171 -1.33 2.01 20.37
C ALA A 171 -0.99 1.14 21.59
N GLU A 172 0.29 0.99 21.94
CA GLU A 172 0.73 0.25 23.13
C GLU A 172 0.21 0.89 24.43
N VAL A 173 0.22 2.22 24.52
CA VAL A 173 -0.33 2.93 25.69
C VAL A 173 -1.86 2.81 25.72
N ALA A 174 -2.54 2.84 24.56
CA ALA A 174 -3.97 2.59 24.47
C ALA A 174 -4.33 1.18 24.97
N LEU A 175 -3.59 0.15 24.53
CA LEU A 175 -3.72 -1.23 25.00
C LEU A 175 -3.51 -1.34 26.51
N ALA A 176 -2.47 -0.71 27.05
CA ALA A 176 -2.21 -0.73 28.49
C ALA A 176 -3.36 -0.12 29.31
N LYS A 177 -4.09 0.86 28.75
CA LYS A 177 -5.23 1.52 29.40
C LYS A 177 -6.56 0.79 29.21
N ASN A 178 -6.75 0.06 28.11
CA ASN A 178 -8.00 -0.67 27.84
C ASN A 178 -7.76 -1.94 27.00
N ASN A 179 -7.11 -2.94 27.59
CA ASN A 179 -6.81 -4.22 26.94
C ASN A 179 -8.03 -5.16 26.80
N LYS A 180 -9.20 -4.77 27.34
CA LYS A 180 -10.43 -5.55 27.27
C LYS A 180 -11.33 -5.13 26.12
N SER A 181 -11.19 -3.92 25.59
CA SER A 181 -11.94 -3.50 24.39
C SER A 181 -11.51 -4.30 23.17
N TYR A 182 -12.48 -4.90 22.48
CA TYR A 182 -12.23 -5.60 21.23
C TYR A 182 -11.76 -4.63 20.14
N THR A 183 -12.34 -3.43 20.08
CA THR A 183 -11.94 -2.35 19.17
C THR A 183 -10.49 -1.94 19.39
N VAL A 184 -10.07 -1.70 20.64
CA VAL A 184 -8.69 -1.31 20.96
C VAL A 184 -7.72 -2.40 20.53
N GLN A 185 -8.06 -3.67 20.80
CA GLN A 185 -7.23 -4.81 20.42
C GLN A 185 -7.11 -4.95 18.90
N LEU A 186 -8.23 -4.93 18.18
CA LEU A 186 -8.23 -5.17 16.73
C LEU A 186 -7.54 -4.04 15.96
N VAL A 187 -7.84 -2.78 16.28
CA VAL A 187 -7.21 -1.64 15.60
C VAL A 187 -5.72 -1.55 15.93
N SER A 188 -5.31 -1.84 17.16
CA SER A 188 -3.88 -1.97 17.49
C SER A 188 -3.22 -3.13 16.73
N GLY A 189 -3.95 -4.24 16.52
CA GLY A 189 -3.53 -5.35 15.68
C GLY A 189 -3.30 -4.95 14.23
N ILE A 190 -4.17 -4.11 13.65
CA ILE A 190 -4.00 -3.56 12.29
C ILE A 190 -2.76 -2.66 12.20
N ILE A 191 -2.54 -1.79 13.20
CA ILE A 191 -1.35 -0.92 13.25
C ILE A 191 -0.08 -1.78 13.35
N LYS A 192 -0.08 -2.80 14.21
CA LYS A 192 1.02 -3.77 14.31
C LYS A 192 1.22 -4.53 12.99
N ALA A 193 0.15 -4.92 12.31
CA ALA A 193 0.22 -5.56 11.01
C ALA A 193 0.90 -4.65 9.97
N GLN A 194 0.59 -3.35 9.98
CA GLN A 194 1.26 -2.37 9.13
C GLN A 194 2.77 -2.29 9.43
N VAL A 195 3.17 -2.26 10.71
CA VAL A 195 4.58 -2.27 11.11
C VAL A 195 5.31 -3.52 10.61
N MET A 196 4.63 -4.68 10.63
CA MET A 196 5.20 -5.96 10.17
C MET A 196 5.11 -6.17 8.66
N PHE A 197 4.41 -5.31 7.93
CA PHE A 197 4.02 -5.56 6.54
C PHE A 197 5.22 -5.74 5.60
N ASP A 198 6.27 -4.94 5.79
CA ASP A 198 7.52 -5.04 5.02
C ASP A 198 8.57 -5.96 5.69
N VAL A 199 8.21 -6.61 6.79
CA VAL A 199 9.13 -7.45 7.60
C VAL A 199 8.76 -8.92 7.52
N SER A 200 7.52 -9.27 7.85
CA SER A 200 7.03 -10.64 7.95
C SER A 200 5.53 -10.68 7.74
N TRP A 201 5.10 -11.20 6.59
CA TRP A 201 3.69 -11.34 6.25
C TRP A 201 2.96 -12.32 7.19
N CYS A 202 3.67 -13.31 7.75
CA CYS A 202 3.09 -14.15 8.79
C CYS A 202 2.82 -13.36 10.08
N ASP A 203 3.74 -12.51 10.52
CA ASP A 203 3.52 -11.71 11.73
C ASP A 203 2.48 -10.62 11.50
N ALA A 204 2.38 -10.08 10.28
CA ALA A 204 1.29 -9.18 9.91
C ALA A 204 -0.08 -9.87 10.03
N PHE A 205 -0.22 -11.10 9.51
CA PHE A 205 -1.43 -11.92 9.70
C PHE A 205 -1.73 -12.16 11.18
N ARG A 206 -0.73 -12.67 11.93
CA ARG A 206 -0.87 -13.01 13.36
C ARG A 206 -1.29 -11.82 14.21
N ALA A 207 -0.85 -10.60 13.87
CA ALA A 207 -1.19 -9.40 14.61
C ALA A 207 -2.71 -9.18 14.76
N THR A 208 -3.51 -9.57 13.76
CA THR A 208 -4.98 -9.54 13.84
C THR A 208 -5.59 -10.88 14.22
N ASP A 209 -4.98 -12.00 13.81
CA ASP A 209 -5.49 -13.33 14.14
C ASP A 209 -5.43 -13.63 15.64
N ASP A 210 -4.40 -13.17 16.35
CA ASP A 210 -4.29 -13.30 17.80
C ASP A 210 -5.49 -12.65 18.52
N VAL A 211 -6.03 -11.55 17.98
CA VAL A 211 -7.23 -10.87 18.51
C VAL A 211 -8.47 -11.73 18.28
N ARG A 212 -8.61 -12.31 17.07
CA ARG A 212 -9.69 -13.25 16.73
C ARG A 212 -9.70 -14.45 17.67
N GLN A 213 -8.54 -15.06 17.91
CA GLN A 213 -8.41 -16.23 18.78
C GLN A 213 -8.70 -15.90 20.26
N ASN A 214 -8.45 -14.66 20.69
CA ASN A 214 -8.69 -14.20 22.05
C ASN A 214 -10.06 -13.51 22.25
N ALA A 215 -10.93 -13.46 21.23
CA ALA A 215 -12.17 -12.68 21.24
C ALA A 215 -13.09 -13.00 22.43
N ALA A 216 -13.13 -14.27 22.87
CA ALA A 216 -13.94 -14.70 24.02
C ALA A 216 -13.55 -14.02 25.35
N ASN A 217 -12.36 -13.42 25.44
CA ASN A 217 -11.86 -12.74 26.63
C ASN A 217 -11.97 -11.20 26.56
N LEU A 218 -12.63 -10.69 25.52
CA LEU A 218 -12.74 -9.27 25.19
C LEU A 218 -14.20 -8.80 25.27
N THR A 219 -14.36 -7.49 25.46
CA THR A 219 -15.64 -6.78 25.37
C THR A 219 -15.89 -6.48 23.91
N MET A 220 -16.93 -7.10 23.34
CA MET A 220 -17.31 -6.94 21.94
C MET A 220 -17.98 -5.57 21.73
N ASP A 221 -17.17 -4.54 21.55
CA ASP A 221 -17.57 -3.15 21.38
C ASP A 221 -17.36 -2.62 19.95
N MET A 222 -17.30 -3.53 18.97
CA MET A 222 -17.25 -3.28 17.53
C MET A 222 -18.33 -4.09 16.82
N ARG A 223 -18.94 -3.54 15.76
CA ARG A 223 -19.83 -4.30 14.86
C ARG A 223 -19.11 -5.50 14.25
N ALA A 224 -19.76 -6.66 14.25
CA ALA A 224 -19.21 -7.90 13.70
C ALA A 224 -18.78 -7.75 12.22
N GLU A 225 -19.59 -7.08 11.41
CA GLU A 225 -19.27 -6.81 10.00
C GLU A 225 -17.95 -6.04 9.83
N ALA A 226 -17.65 -5.09 10.73
CA ALA A 226 -16.39 -4.35 10.68
C ALA A 226 -15.18 -5.27 10.92
N SER A 227 -15.28 -6.18 11.89
CA SER A 227 -14.22 -7.16 12.14
C SER A 227 -14.11 -8.21 11.03
N ASP A 228 -15.22 -8.60 10.43
CA ASP A 228 -15.22 -9.53 9.28
C ASP A 228 -14.48 -8.93 8.10
N ASN A 229 -14.67 -7.63 7.80
CA ASN A 229 -13.93 -6.93 6.76
C ASN A 229 -12.41 -6.90 7.04
N VAL A 230 -12.02 -6.72 8.30
CA VAL A 230 -10.60 -6.78 8.70
C VAL A 230 -10.04 -8.17 8.44
N PHE A 231 -10.71 -9.22 8.91
CA PHE A 231 -10.21 -10.60 8.77
C PHE A 231 -10.22 -11.07 7.33
N GLN A 232 -11.23 -10.70 6.53
CA GLN A 232 -11.28 -11.01 5.11
C GLN A 232 -10.02 -10.53 4.37
N TYR A 233 -9.56 -9.32 4.69
CA TYR A 233 -8.32 -8.80 4.12
C TYR A 233 -7.08 -9.49 4.72
N MET A 234 -6.99 -9.58 6.03
CA MET A 234 -5.79 -10.08 6.71
C MET A 234 -5.53 -11.57 6.48
N ASP A 235 -6.58 -12.37 6.30
CA ASP A 235 -6.49 -13.82 6.01
C ASP A 235 -5.77 -14.10 4.68
N LEU A 236 -5.68 -13.11 3.76
CA LEU A 236 -4.87 -13.23 2.53
C LEU A 236 -3.39 -13.55 2.82
N TYR A 237 -2.89 -13.12 3.99
CA TYR A 237 -1.51 -13.33 4.41
C TYR A 237 -1.29 -14.63 5.20
N GLN A 238 -2.35 -15.36 5.59
CA GLN A 238 -2.25 -16.60 6.36
C GLN A 238 -1.31 -17.63 5.71
N ARG A 239 -1.30 -17.68 4.37
CA ARG A 239 -0.49 -18.62 3.58
C ARG A 239 1.01 -18.51 3.81
N TYR A 240 1.48 -17.40 4.39
CA TYR A 240 2.89 -17.13 4.65
C TYR A 240 3.37 -17.65 6.02
N CYS A 241 2.50 -18.24 6.84
CA CYS A 241 2.83 -18.81 8.15
C CYS A 241 3.26 -20.28 8.14
N LYS A 242 3.84 -20.74 7.04
CA LYS A 242 4.25 -22.16 6.85
C LYS A 242 5.69 -22.41 7.26
#